data_AF-A0A2E4SX99-F1
#
_entry.id   AF-A0A2E4SX99-F1
#
_cell.length_a   1.000
_cell.length_b   1.000
_cell.length_c   1.000
_cell.angle_alpha   90.00
_cell.angle_beta   90.00
_cell.angle_gamma   90.00
#
_symmetry.space_group_name_H-M   'P 1'
#
loop_
_entity.id
_entity.type
_entity.pdbx_description
1 polymer ?
#
loop_
_entity_poly.entity_id
_entity_poly.type
_entity_poly.pdbx_seq_one_letter_code
_entity_poly.pdbx_strand_id
1 'polypeptide(L)'
;MSDDTATSPGDNGAELPGYADSLDELQSILATLESNTADVDLLADRVQRADLLIRHCRSRLDDARFRVEQVVSNLDPKSPDPATDA
;
A
#
# COMPACT_ATOMS: atom_id res chain seq x y z
N MET A 1 -11.33 -21.20 -15.84
CA MET A 1 -11.84 -19.92 -15.31
C MET A 1 -10.64 -19.02 -15.16
N SER A 2 -10.70 -17.87 -15.83
CA SER A 2 -9.64 -16.88 -15.88
C SER A 2 -9.37 -16.32 -14.49
N ASP A 3 -8.10 -16.22 -14.11
CA ASP A 3 -7.62 -14.94 -13.59
C ASP A 3 -6.14 -14.77 -13.95
N ASP A 4 -5.94 -13.84 -14.88
CA ASP A 4 -4.67 -13.28 -15.33
C ASP A 4 -4.28 -12.22 -14.31
N THR A 5 -3.70 -12.63 -13.18
CA THR A 5 -3.15 -11.69 -12.21
C THR A 5 -1.76 -11.29 -12.70
N ALA A 6 -1.74 -10.23 -13.51
CA ALA A 6 -0.56 -9.46 -13.85
C ALA A 6 0.20 -9.09 -12.58
N THR A 7 1.19 -9.92 -12.23
CA THR A 7 2.19 -9.63 -11.20
C THR A 7 2.98 -8.43 -11.70
N SER A 8 2.61 -7.25 -11.23
CA SER A 8 3.39 -6.04 -11.47
C SER A 8 4.74 -6.23 -10.77
N PRO A 9 5.87 -6.21 -11.51
CA PRO A 9 7.20 -6.39 -10.93
C PRO A 9 7.61 -5.07 -10.29
N GLY A 10 7.14 -4.85 -9.07
CA GLY A 10 7.39 -3.64 -8.30
C GLY A 10 7.74 -4.00 -6.87
N ASP A 11 9.01 -4.36 -6.69
CA ASP A 11 9.81 -4.38 -5.45
C ASP A 11 9.87 -5.71 -4.68
N ASN A 12 10.84 -6.55 -5.06
CA ASN A 12 11.37 -7.62 -4.22
C ASN A 12 12.41 -7.01 -3.27
N GLY A 13 11.99 -6.66 -2.05
CA GLY A 13 12.84 -6.06 -1.03
C GLY A 13 12.41 -6.46 0.38
N ALA A 14 12.66 -7.73 0.75
CA ALA A 14 12.65 -8.32 2.10
C ALA A 14 11.31 -8.36 2.89
N GLU A 15 10.85 -9.59 3.15
CA GLU A 15 9.86 -10.06 4.13
C GLU A 15 8.38 -9.65 4.05
N LEU A 16 7.99 -8.59 3.31
CA LEU A 16 6.59 -8.13 3.28
C LEU A 16 5.90 -8.35 1.91
N PRO A 17 4.64 -8.82 1.91
CA PRO A 17 3.93 -9.22 0.70
C PRO A 17 3.47 -8.02 -0.16
N GLY A 18 3.00 -8.30 -1.39
CA GLY A 18 2.46 -7.26 -2.27
C GLY A 18 1.26 -6.52 -1.67
N TYR A 19 0.83 -5.40 -2.25
CA TYR A 19 -0.34 -4.65 -1.72
C TYR A 19 -1.62 -5.51 -1.68
N ALA A 20 -1.89 -6.25 -2.76
CA ALA A 20 -3.05 -7.15 -2.83
C ALA A 20 -2.94 -8.27 -1.79
N ASP A 21 -1.81 -8.97 -1.76
CA ASP A 21 -1.55 -10.02 -0.78
C ASP A 21 -1.61 -9.51 0.68
N SER A 22 -1.11 -8.31 0.94
CA SER A 22 -1.20 -7.65 2.25
C SER A 22 -2.65 -7.39 2.65
N LEU A 23 -3.49 -7.00 1.69
CA LEU A 23 -4.91 -6.75 1.92
C LEU A 23 -5.66 -8.06 2.21
N ASP A 24 -5.32 -9.14 1.51
CA ASP A 24 -5.89 -10.47 1.76
C ASP A 24 -5.47 -11.01 3.14
N GLU A 25 -4.20 -10.82 3.53
CA GLU A 25 -3.73 -11.19 4.86
C GLU A 25 -4.45 -10.38 5.96
N LEU A 26 -4.66 -9.07 5.74
CA LEU A 26 -5.40 -8.21 6.67
C LEU A 26 -6.86 -8.69 6.85
N GLN A 27 -7.53 -9.13 5.78
CA GLN A 27 -8.88 -9.70 5.86
C GLN A 27 -8.89 -11.00 6.69
N SER A 28 -7.90 -11.87 6.50
CA SER A 28 -7.76 -13.10 7.30
C SER A 28 -7.50 -12.82 8.78
N ILE A 29 -6.66 -11.81 9.07
CA ILE A 29 -6.42 -11.35 10.44
C ILE A 29 -7.73 -10.84 11.05
N LEU A 30 -8.46 -9.97 10.35
CA LEU A 30 -9.73 -9.43 10.84
C LEU A 30 -10.74 -10.53 11.17
N ALA A 31 -10.89 -11.52 10.28
CA ALA A 31 -11.76 -12.68 10.53
C ALA A 31 -11.35 -13.48 11.77
N THR A 32 -10.04 -13.54 12.08
CA THR A 32 -9.53 -14.17 13.30
C THR A 32 -9.88 -13.34 14.54
N LEU A 33 -9.77 -12.01 14.47
CA LEU A 33 -10.10 -11.11 15.58
C LEU A 33 -11.59 -11.11 15.92
N GLU A 34 -12.44 -11.28 14.91
CA GLU A 34 -13.89 -11.38 15.08
C GLU A 34 -14.35 -12.74 15.62
N SER A 35 -13.46 -13.74 15.65
CA SER A 35 -13.75 -15.04 16.21
C SER A 35 -13.70 -15.01 17.74
N ASN A 36 -14.83 -15.33 18.40
CA ASN A 36 -14.94 -15.40 19.87
C ASN A 36 -14.16 -16.56 20.51
N THR A 37 -13.40 -17.34 19.73
CA THR A 37 -12.64 -18.51 20.21
C THR A 37 -11.13 -18.31 20.22
N ALA A 38 -10.64 -17.13 19.82
CA ALA A 38 -9.21 -16.83 19.76
C ALA A 38 -8.64 -16.44 21.13
N ASP A 39 -7.43 -16.92 21.43
CA ASP A 39 -6.67 -16.57 22.64
C ASP A 39 -6.14 -15.12 22.56
N VAL A 40 -6.10 -14.40 23.69
CA VAL A 40 -5.63 -13.00 23.78
C VAL A 40 -4.20 -12.83 23.29
N ASP A 41 -3.31 -13.79 23.56
CA ASP A 41 -1.92 -13.73 23.10
C ASP A 41 -1.86 -13.85 21.57
N LEU A 42 -2.66 -14.74 20.99
CA LEU A 42 -2.80 -14.87 19.54
C LEU A 42 -3.37 -13.58 18.93
N LEU A 43 -4.38 -12.96 19.56
CA LEU A 43 -4.95 -11.70 19.09
C LEU A 43 -3.88 -10.59 19.06
N ALA A 44 -3.03 -10.51 20.10
CA ALA A 44 -1.94 -9.54 20.16
C ALA A 44 -0.95 -9.72 19.00
N ASP A 45 -0.51 -10.95 18.73
CA ASP A 45 0.38 -11.27 17.61
C ASP A 45 -0.24 -10.88 16.26
N ARG A 46 -1.54 -11.16 16.09
CA ARG A 46 -2.29 -10.84 14.86
C ARG A 46 -2.43 -9.35 14.65
N VAL A 47 -2.70 -8.58 15.70
CA VAL A 47 -2.75 -7.12 15.64
C VAL A 47 -1.38 -6.53 15.31
N GLN A 48 -0.29 -7.05 15.89
CA GLN A 48 1.06 -6.62 15.57
C GLN A 48 1.41 -6.89 14.10
N ARG A 49 1.03 -8.06 13.57
CA ARG A 49 1.18 -8.38 12.15
C ARG A 49 0.38 -7.42 11.27
N ALA A 50 -0.87 -7.11 11.63
CA ALA A 50 -1.71 -6.17 10.88
C ALA A 50 -1.10 -4.76 10.84
N ASP A 51 -0.55 -4.28 11.95
CA ASP A 51 0.11 -2.98 12.01
C ASP A 51 1.30 -2.89 11.03
N LEU A 52 2.13 -3.94 10.94
CA LEU A 52 3.23 -4.02 9.98
C LEU A 52 2.73 -3.92 8.52
N LEU A 53 1.67 -4.68 8.19
CA LEU A 53 1.08 -4.67 6.84
C LEU A 53 0.48 -3.31 6.51
N ILE A 54 -0.22 -2.66 7.44
CA ILE A 54 -0.81 -1.34 7.23
C ILE A 54 0.28 -0.29 6.97
N ARG A 55 1.36 -0.31 7.76
CA ARG A 55 2.50 0.61 7.56
C ARG A 55 3.15 0.40 6.19
N HIS A 56 3.32 -0.86 5.78
CA HIS A 56 3.83 -1.19 4.45
C HIS A 56 2.94 -0.68 3.33
N CYS A 57 1.63 -0.95 3.39
CA CYS A 57 0.66 -0.50 2.40
C CYS A 57 0.65 1.03 2.26
N ARG A 58 0.71 1.76 3.38
CA ARG A 58 0.78 3.23 3.37
C ARG A 58 2.04 3.74 2.68
N SER A 59 3.21 3.18 3.02
CA SER A 59 4.47 3.56 2.35
C SER A 59 4.39 3.38 0.83
N ARG A 60 3.80 2.26 0.37
CA ARG A 60 3.64 2.00 -1.06
C ARG A 60 2.68 2.97 -1.75
N LEU A 61 1.60 3.36 -1.06
CA LEU A 61 0.66 4.36 -1.59
C LEU A 61 1.32 5.73 -1.70
N ASP A 62 2.13 6.12 -0.71
CA ASP A 62 2.88 7.38 -0.74
C ASP A 62 3.91 7.38 -1.88
N ASP A 63 4.64 6.27 -2.08
CA ASP A 63 5.57 6.13 -3.21
C ASP A 63 4.85 6.20 -4.57
N ALA A 64 3.70 5.53 -4.68
CA ALA A 64 2.89 5.57 -5.90
C ALA A 64 2.39 6.99 -6.18
N ARG A 65 1.91 7.69 -5.16
CA ARG A 65 1.48 9.08 -5.25
C ARG A 65 2.62 9.99 -5.71
N PHE A 66 3.81 9.85 -5.12
CA PHE A 66 4.98 10.64 -5.52
C PHE A 66 5.35 10.42 -6.99
N ARG A 67 5.31 9.18 -7.48
CA ARG A 67 5.55 8.85 -8.89
C ARG A 67 4.51 9.49 -9.81
N VAL A 68 3.23 9.48 -9.41
CA VAL A 68 2.16 10.15 -10.17
C VAL A 68 2.39 11.65 -10.22
N GLU A 69 2.71 12.29 -9.09
CA GLU A 69 3.01 13.72 -9.02
C GLU A 69 4.18 14.09 -9.96
N GLN A 70 5.26 13.30 -9.98
CA GLN A 70 6.37 13.50 -10.91
C GLN A 70 5.94 13.41 -12.39
N VAL A 71 5.13 12.41 -12.75
CA VAL A 71 4.63 12.27 -14.13
C VAL A 71 3.78 13.48 -14.51
N VAL A 72 2.88 13.93 -13.63
CA VAL A 72 2.03 15.10 -13.86
C VAL A 72 2.88 16.36 -14.03
N SER A 73 3.87 16.60 -13.16
CA SER A 73 4.78 17.75 -13.28
C SER A 73 5.59 17.74 -14.58
N ASN A 74 6.02 16.55 -15.04
CA ASN A 74 6.73 16.43 -16.32
C ASN A 74 5.82 16.70 -17.53
N LEU A 75 4.51 16.48 -17.40
CA LEU A 75 3.52 16.73 -18.46
C LEU A 75 3.07 18.20 -18.55
N ASP A 76 3.32 19.01 -17.52
CA ASP A 76 2.99 20.45 -17.49
C ASP A 76 4.26 21.34 -17.59
N PRO A 77 4.85 21.50 -18.79
CA PRO A 77 6.04 22.34 -19.00
C PRO A 77 5.75 23.86 -18.96
N LYS A 78 4.53 24.30 -18.60
CA LYS A 78 4.14 25.72 -18.67
C LYS A 78 3.42 26.18 -17.40
N SER A 79 4.21 26.51 -16.39
CA SER A 79 3.89 27.66 -15.53
C SER A 79 4.60 28.90 -16.11
N PRO A 80 3.91 29.75 -16.89
CA PRO A 80 4.44 31.06 -17.24
C PRO A 80 4.39 31.92 -15.98
N ASP A 81 5.54 32.41 -15.56
CA ASP A 81 5.69 33.39 -14.49
C ASP A 81 5.05 34.73 -14.94
N PRO A 82 3.93 35.20 -14.37
CA PRO A 82 3.27 36.41 -14.86
C PRO A 82 3.87 37.71 -14.28
N ALA A 83 5.03 37.66 -13.62
CA ALA A 83 5.69 38.84 -13.05
C ALA A 83 6.62 39.60 -14.04
N THR A 84 6.45 39.45 -15.36
CA THR A 84 7.25 40.19 -16.37
C THR A 84 6.44 41.24 -17.14
N ASP A 85 5.35 41.76 -16.57
CA ASP A 85 4.69 42.95 -17.13
C ASP A 85 4.58 44.04 -16.06
N ALA A 86 5.66 44.84 -15.93
CA ALA A 86 5.69 46.18 -15.36
C ALA A 86 6.99 46.91 -15.75
#